data_AF-A0A432G3M7-F1
#
_entry.id   AF-A0A432G3M7-F1
#
_cell.length_a   1.000
_cell.length_b   1.000
_cell.length_c   1.000
_cell.angle_alpha   90.00
_cell.angle_beta   90.00
_cell.angle_gamma   90.00
#
_symmetry.space_group_name_H-M   'P 1'
#
loop_
_entity.id
_entity.type
_entity.pdbx_description
1 polymer ?
#
loop_
_entity_poly.entity_id
_entity_poly.type
_entity_poly.pdbx_seq_one_letter_code
_entity_poly.pdbx_strand_id
1 'polypeptide(L)'
;MALRQSLGLATRDYFHEWQISVCFVLALAAVLGPMMVLFGLKFGIVGSMIEELREDPAKREIRPVGSGRYDRAWIESLRKRDDVIFILPRVRSIAATLEVQSDRANRILPLEVIPSAQGDPLLPPGSAAPKGLGEVVLSA
;
A
#
# COMPACT_ATOMS: atom_id res chain seq x y z
N MET A 1 -23.70 -15.97 45.36
CA MET A 1 -25.14 -16.30 45.21
C MET A 1 -25.98 -15.05 44.92
N ALA A 2 -25.76 -13.94 45.65
CA ALA A 2 -26.43 -12.65 45.43
C ALA A 2 -26.35 -12.13 43.99
N LEU A 3 -25.17 -12.16 43.34
CA LEU A 3 -25.00 -11.64 41.98
C LEU A 3 -25.89 -12.33 40.93
N ARG A 4 -26.13 -13.65 41.07
CA ARG A 4 -27.05 -14.39 40.18
C ARG A 4 -28.51 -13.97 40.39
N GLN A 5 -28.90 -13.69 41.63
CA GLN A 5 -30.25 -13.23 41.94
C GLN A 5 -30.46 -11.79 41.47
N SER A 6 -29.47 -10.91 41.64
CA SER A 6 -29.50 -9.55 41.12
C SER A 6 -29.56 -9.51 39.59
N LEU A 7 -28.78 -10.34 38.89
CA LEU A 7 -28.84 -10.44 37.42
C LEU A 7 -30.22 -10.93 36.95
N GLY A 8 -30.77 -11.95 37.62
CA GLY A 8 -32.06 -12.53 37.26
C GLY A 8 -33.24 -11.58 37.50
N LEU A 9 -33.21 -10.81 38.59
CA LEU A 9 -34.19 -9.75 38.84
C LEU A 9 -34.06 -8.63 37.82
N ALA A 10 -32.84 -8.13 37.57
CA ALA A 10 -32.60 -7.05 36.61
C ALA A 10 -33.01 -7.42 35.17
N THR A 11 -32.72 -8.65 34.71
CA THR A 11 -33.16 -9.08 33.37
C THR A 11 -34.68 -9.20 33.28
N ARG A 12 -35.33 -9.76 34.31
CA ARG A 12 -36.79 -9.91 34.32
C ARG A 12 -37.50 -8.56 34.36
N ASP A 13 -36.96 -7.59 35.09
CA ASP A 13 -37.43 -6.20 35.12
C ASP A 13 -37.31 -5.54 33.74
N TYR A 14 -36.15 -5.72 33.07
CA TYR A 14 -35.91 -5.21 31.72
C TYR A 14 -36.88 -5.76 30.67
N PHE A 15 -37.22 -7.05 30.76
CA PHE A 15 -38.23 -7.68 29.90
C PHE A 15 -39.66 -7.25 30.24
N HIS A 16 -39.94 -6.93 31.51
CA HIS A 16 -41.27 -6.48 31.91
C HIS A 16 -41.58 -5.08 31.34
N GLU A 17 -40.62 -4.16 31.40
CA GLU A 17 -40.71 -2.82 30.82
C GLU A 17 -40.09 -2.73 29.42
N TRP A 18 -40.41 -3.70 28.55
CA TRP A 18 -39.74 -3.88 27.26
C TRP A 18 -39.79 -2.62 26.35
N GLN A 19 -40.88 -1.84 26.40
CA GLN A 19 -41.06 -0.63 25.58
C GLN A 19 -40.04 0.47 25.94
N ILE A 20 -39.84 0.70 27.24
CA ILE A 20 -38.91 1.72 27.75
C ILE A 20 -37.47 1.25 27.52
N SER A 21 -37.20 -0.03 27.80
CA SER A 21 -35.93 -0.68 27.56
C SER A 21 -35.47 -0.58 26.10
N VAL A 22 -36.36 -0.88 25.14
CA VAL A 22 -36.05 -0.74 23.70
C VAL A 22 -35.83 0.72 23.33
N CYS A 23 -36.62 1.65 23.86
CA CYS A 23 -36.42 3.09 23.62
C CYS A 23 -35.01 3.53 24.04
N PHE A 24 -34.53 3.09 25.21
CA PHE A 24 -33.17 3.39 25.68
C PHE A 24 -32.08 2.78 24.80
N VAL A 25 -32.23 1.51 24.38
CA VAL A 25 -31.27 0.86 23.48
C VAL A 25 -31.21 1.58 22.13
N LEU A 26 -32.36 1.97 21.58
CA LEU A 26 -32.43 2.73 20.34
C LEU A 26 -31.81 4.12 20.49
N ALA A 27 -32.04 4.82 21.61
CA ALA A 27 -31.39 6.10 21.89
C ALA A 27 -29.86 5.96 21.97
N LEU A 28 -29.36 4.92 22.65
CA LEU A 28 -27.93 4.64 22.71
C LEU A 28 -27.36 4.28 21.34
N ALA A 29 -28.05 3.42 20.58
CA ALA A 29 -27.66 3.03 19.23
C ALA A 29 -27.66 4.22 18.26
N ALA A 30 -28.58 5.18 18.41
CA ALA A 30 -28.63 6.39 17.60
C ALA A 30 -27.42 7.31 17.83
N VAL A 31 -26.80 7.26 19.02
CA VAL A 31 -25.58 8.01 19.33
C VAL A 31 -24.33 7.24 18.93
N LEU A 32 -24.27 5.94 19.25
CA LEU A 32 -23.10 5.10 19.01
C LEU A 32 -22.97 4.66 17.55
N GLY A 33 -24.07 4.39 16.88
CA GLY A 33 -24.11 3.92 15.49
C GLY A 33 -23.36 4.83 14.53
N PRO A 34 -23.68 6.15 14.49
CA PRO A 34 -22.96 7.09 13.63
C PRO A 34 -21.46 7.17 13.95
N MET A 35 -21.09 7.14 15.24
CA MET A 35 -19.68 7.12 15.63
C MET A 35 -18.97 5.86 15.13
N MET A 36 -19.60 4.68 15.28
CA MET A 36 -19.04 3.42 14.83
C MET A 36 -18.86 3.39 13.30
N VAL A 37 -19.81 3.94 12.55
CA VAL A 37 -19.71 4.07 11.08
C VAL A 37 -18.55 4.99 10.70
N LEU A 38 -18.44 6.18 11.32
CA LEU A 38 -17.36 7.12 11.02
C LEU A 38 -15.98 6.53 11.33
N PHE A 39 -15.83 5.81 12.45
CA PHE A 39 -14.58 5.14 12.77
C PHE A 39 -14.28 3.98 11.82
N GLY A 40 -15.29 3.18 11.45
CA GLY A 40 -15.14 2.11 10.47
C GLY A 40 -14.62 2.65 9.12
N LEU A 41 -15.20 3.76 8.65
CA LEU A 41 -14.76 4.41 7.42
C LEU A 41 -13.36 5.01 7.54
N LYS A 42 -13.06 5.70 8.65
CA LYS A 42 -11.72 6.27 8.89
C LYS A 42 -10.65 5.19 8.87
N PHE A 43 -10.79 4.15 9.68
CA PHE A 43 -9.75 3.13 9.81
C PHE A 43 -9.71 2.18 8.62
N GLY A 44 -10.86 1.90 8.00
CA GLY A 44 -10.92 1.09 6.78
C GLY A 44 -10.32 1.80 5.57
N ILE A 45 -10.85 2.97 5.21
CA ILE A 45 -10.48 3.68 3.98
C ILE A 45 -9.13 4.37 4.12
N VAL A 46 -8.91 5.13 5.21
CA VAL A 46 -7.62 5.82 5.38
C VAL A 46 -6.52 4.81 5.63
N GLY A 47 -6.81 3.73 6.36
CA GLY A 47 -5.88 2.62 6.56
C GLY A 47 -5.48 1.98 5.23
N SER A 48 -6.43 1.67 4.34
CA SER A 48 -6.12 1.08 3.04
C SER A 48 -5.33 2.04 2.15
N MET A 49 -5.67 3.33 2.13
CA MET A 49 -4.91 4.34 1.37
C MET A 49 -3.48 4.48 1.87
N ILE A 50 -3.28 4.46 3.19
CA ILE A 50 -1.94 4.53 3.79
C ILE A 50 -1.17 3.26 3.46
N GLU A 51 -1.78 2.08 3.56
CA GLU A 51 -1.08 0.83 3.24
C GLU A 51 -0.71 0.76 1.76
N GLU A 52 -1.60 1.17 0.85
CA GLU A 52 -1.31 1.24 -0.58
C GLU A 52 -0.13 2.17 -0.87
N LEU A 53 -0.13 3.38 -0.32
CA LEU A 53 1.00 4.32 -0.45
C LEU A 53 2.28 3.77 0.19
N ARG A 54 2.13 3.05 1.30
CA ARG A 54 3.25 2.47 2.01
C ARG A 54 3.81 1.33 1.21
N GLU A 55 3.04 0.39 0.69
CA GLU A 55 3.49 -0.82 -0.01
C GLU A 55 3.95 -0.56 -1.44
N ASP A 56 3.50 0.54 -2.07
CA ASP A 56 3.90 0.91 -3.42
C ASP A 56 5.43 1.15 -3.54
N PRO A 57 6.16 0.30 -4.29
CA PRO A 57 7.60 0.44 -4.46
C PRO A 57 8.00 1.72 -5.19
N ALA A 58 7.14 2.26 -6.06
CA ALA A 58 7.40 3.53 -6.75
C ALA A 58 7.35 4.73 -5.78
N LYS A 59 6.56 4.64 -4.70
CA LYS A 59 6.52 5.66 -3.64
C LYS A 59 7.71 5.58 -2.69
N ARG A 60 8.32 4.39 -2.58
CA ARG A 60 9.55 4.15 -1.81
C ARG A 60 10.83 4.47 -2.61
N GLU A 61 10.71 4.80 -3.90
CA GLU A 61 11.86 5.10 -4.75
C GLU A 61 12.51 6.43 -4.35
N ILE A 62 13.82 6.39 -4.08
CA ILE A 62 14.62 7.61 -3.88
C ILE A 62 15.44 7.85 -5.14
N ARG A 63 15.10 8.93 -5.86
CA ARG A 63 15.85 9.38 -7.04
C ARG A 63 16.64 10.65 -6.71
N PRO A 64 17.90 10.76 -7.14
CA PRO A 64 18.64 12.01 -7.01
C PRO A 64 17.97 13.08 -7.89
N VAL A 65 17.76 14.28 -7.33
CA VAL A 65 17.13 15.42 -8.03
C VAL A 65 18.03 15.99 -9.14
N GLY A 66 19.34 15.78 -9.04
CA GLY A 66 20.33 16.27 -10.00
C GLY A 66 21.38 15.21 -10.37
N SER A 67 22.30 15.60 -11.24
CA SER A 67 23.46 14.78 -11.58
C SER A 67 24.50 14.84 -10.47
N GLY A 68 24.91 13.67 -9.99
CA GLY A 68 25.98 13.50 -9.01
C GLY A 68 27.02 12.51 -9.51
N ARG A 69 28.20 12.53 -8.91
CA ARG A 69 29.22 11.48 -9.12
C ARG A 69 29.12 10.49 -7.96
N TYR A 70 28.63 9.31 -8.25
CA TYR A 70 28.53 8.20 -7.31
C TYR A 70 29.53 7.14 -7.74
N ASP A 71 30.55 6.91 -6.92
CA ASP A 71 31.52 5.85 -7.20
C ASP A 71 30.97 4.48 -6.80
N ARG A 72 31.66 3.42 -7.22
CA ARG A 72 31.24 2.04 -6.93
C ARG A 72 31.27 1.76 -5.41
N ALA A 73 32.21 2.34 -4.68
CA ALA A 73 32.34 2.12 -3.24
C ALA A 73 31.13 2.68 -2.47
N TRP A 74 30.63 3.85 -2.87
CA TRP A 74 29.42 4.45 -2.32
C TRP A 74 28.16 3.65 -2.65
N ILE A 75 28.02 3.16 -3.89
CA ILE A 75 26.89 2.30 -4.26
C ILE A 75 26.91 1.00 -3.42
N GLU A 76 28.10 0.42 -3.23
CA GLU A 76 28.27 -0.80 -2.43
C GLU A 76 28.00 -0.56 -0.94
N SER A 77 28.34 0.61 -0.41
CA SER A 77 28.00 0.93 0.98
C SER A 77 26.49 1.09 1.19
N LEU A 78 25.77 1.63 0.20
CA LEU A 78 24.30 1.69 0.24
C LEU A 78 23.66 0.30 0.17
N ARG A 79 24.17 -0.60 -0.66
CA ARG A 79 23.67 -1.98 -0.77
C ARG A 79 23.76 -2.76 0.55
N LYS A 80 24.70 -2.39 1.43
CA LYS A 80 24.90 -3.03 2.74
C LYS A 80 23.95 -2.51 3.83
N ARG A 81 23.16 -1.48 3.57
CA ARG A 81 22.24 -0.94 4.57
C ARG A 81 20.96 -1.77 4.61
N ASP A 82 20.50 -2.10 5.82
CA ASP A 82 19.30 -2.90 6.03
C ASP A 82 18.00 -2.20 5.57
N ASP A 83 18.02 -0.86 5.44
CA ASP A 83 16.89 -0.05 4.96
C ASP A 83 16.84 0.08 3.43
N VAL A 84 17.83 -0.44 2.70
CA VAL A 84 17.88 -0.41 1.23
C VAL A 84 17.59 -1.80 0.67
N ILE A 85 16.38 -1.99 0.16
CA ILE A 85 15.92 -3.30 -0.36
C ILE A 85 16.48 -3.57 -1.76
N PHE A 86 16.65 -2.51 -2.56
CA PHE A 86 17.12 -2.61 -3.94
C PHE A 86 17.85 -1.34 -4.34
N ILE A 87 18.96 -1.49 -5.08
CA ILE A 87 19.73 -0.37 -5.61
C ILE A 87 20.23 -0.65 -7.01
N LEU A 88 20.01 0.30 -7.91
CA LEU A 88 20.39 0.19 -9.29
C LEU A 88 21.13 1.45 -9.77
N PRO A 89 22.41 1.35 -10.15
CA PRO A 89 23.17 2.50 -10.63
C PRO A 89 22.72 2.91 -12.03
N ARG A 90 22.40 4.20 -12.19
CA ARG A 90 22.03 4.81 -13.49
C ARG A 90 23.14 5.75 -13.96
N VAL A 91 23.63 5.53 -15.18
CA VAL A 91 24.72 6.32 -15.78
C VAL A 91 24.24 7.63 -16.43
N ARG A 92 22.94 7.82 -16.64
CA ARG A 92 22.33 9.04 -17.18
C ARG A 92 20.97 9.32 -16.53
N SER A 93 20.69 10.58 -16.18
CA SER A 93 19.36 11.00 -15.68
C SER A 93 18.39 11.39 -16.79
N ILE A 94 18.90 11.63 -18.01
CA ILE A 94 18.12 12.11 -19.16
C ILE A 94 18.17 11.05 -20.26
N ALA A 95 16.99 10.64 -20.72
CA ALA A 95 16.73 9.95 -22.00
C ALA A 95 17.21 8.50 -22.15
N ALA A 96 16.40 7.56 -21.64
CA ALA A 96 16.31 6.22 -22.22
C ALA A 96 14.87 5.97 -22.67
N THR A 97 14.29 6.90 -23.44
CA THR A 97 12.93 6.77 -23.94
C THR A 97 12.91 5.89 -25.19
N LEU A 98 12.02 4.91 -25.23
CA LEU A 98 11.74 4.08 -26.40
C LEU A 98 10.31 4.39 -26.87
N GLU A 99 10.15 4.70 -28.15
CA GLU A 99 8.82 4.80 -28.75
C GLU A 99 8.39 3.44 -29.26
N VAL A 100 7.29 2.93 -28.73
CA VAL A 100 6.74 1.62 -29.10
C VAL A 100 5.42 1.81 -29.82
N GLN A 101 5.27 1.13 -30.96
CA GLN A 101 4.03 1.08 -31.73
C GLN A 101 3.61 -0.38 -31.88
N SER A 102 2.30 -0.64 -31.77
CA SER A 102 1.72 -1.95 -32.04
C SER A 102 0.95 -1.91 -33.35
N ASP A 103 1.04 -2.97 -34.16
CA ASP A 103 0.24 -3.10 -35.40
C ASP A 103 -1.27 -3.05 -35.15
N ARG A 104 -1.71 -3.31 -33.92
CA ARG A 104 -3.13 -3.29 -33.51
C ARG A 104 -3.58 -1.94 -32.95
N ALA A 105 -2.66 -1.04 -32.62
CA ALA A 105 -2.97 0.24 -31.97
C ALA A 105 -2.42 1.40 -32.81
N ASN A 106 -3.29 2.32 -33.22
CA ASN A 106 -2.88 3.52 -33.98
C ASN A 106 -2.30 4.61 -33.07
N ARG A 107 -1.44 4.24 -32.12
CA ARG A 107 -0.78 5.16 -31.19
C ARG A 107 0.64 4.72 -30.89
N ILE A 108 1.56 5.68 -30.95
CA ILE A 108 2.93 5.53 -30.47
C ILE A 108 2.94 5.82 -28.96
N LEU A 109 3.53 4.92 -28.18
CA LEU A 109 3.65 5.03 -26.73
C LEU A 109 5.12 5.27 -26.36
N PRO A 110 5.45 6.40 -25.71
CA PRO A 110 6.77 6.60 -25.14
C PRO A 110 6.91 5.79 -23.85
N LEU A 111 7.93 4.93 -23.79
CA LEU A 111 8.29 4.12 -22.61
C LEU A 111 9.66 4.55 -22.08
N GLU A 112 9.83 4.57 -20.76
CA GLU A 112 11.17 4.72 -20.16
C GLU A 112 11.83 3.34 -20.04
N VAL A 113 13.04 3.21 -20.57
CA VAL A 113 13.87 2.02 -20.46
C VAL A 113 14.87 2.23 -19.34
N ILE A 114 14.64 1.53 -18.24
CA ILE A 114 15.58 1.49 -17.11
C ILE A 114 16.29 0.14 -17.09
N PRO A 115 17.55 0.07 -16.59
CA PRO A 115 18.13 -1.22 -16.28
C PRO A 115 17.27 -1.91 -15.20
N SER A 116 17.41 -3.22 -15.07
CA SER A 116 16.80 -4.00 -13.98
C SER A 116 17.78 -5.08 -13.54
N ALA A 117 17.53 -5.67 -12.37
CA ALA A 117 18.36 -6.72 -11.80
C ALA A 117 17.48 -7.70 -11.00
N GLN A 118 18.06 -8.83 -10.60
CA GLN A 118 17.32 -9.80 -9.79
C GLN A 118 16.86 -9.15 -8.47
N GLY A 119 15.60 -9.39 -8.11
CA GLY A 119 14.99 -8.79 -6.92
C GLY A 119 14.47 -7.36 -7.11
N ASP A 120 14.34 -6.89 -8.36
CA ASP A 120 13.70 -5.61 -8.66
C ASP A 120 12.24 -5.61 -8.15
N PRO A 121 11.89 -4.69 -7.22
CA PRO A 121 10.56 -4.64 -6.62
C PRO A 121 9.47 -4.16 -7.58
N LEU A 122 9.83 -3.59 -8.74
CA LEU A 122 8.86 -3.23 -9.77
C LEU A 122 8.38 -4.46 -10.55
N LEU A 123 9.13 -5.56 -10.53
CA LEU A 123 8.75 -6.79 -11.23
C LEU A 123 7.86 -7.67 -10.33
N PRO A 124 6.86 -8.37 -10.89
CA PRO A 124 6.06 -9.34 -10.13
C PRO A 124 6.95 -10.39 -9.44
N PRO A 125 6.62 -10.82 -8.21
CA PRO A 125 7.42 -11.79 -7.47
C PRO A 125 7.67 -13.07 -8.28
N GLY A 126 8.93 -13.50 -8.36
CA GLY A 126 9.34 -14.69 -9.11
C GLY A 126 9.59 -14.46 -10.60
N SER A 127 9.43 -13.24 -11.10
CA SER A 127 9.82 -12.89 -12.48
C SER A 127 11.34 -12.98 -12.65
N ALA A 128 11.78 -13.52 -13.78
CA ALA A 128 13.19 -13.50 -14.13
C ALA A 128 13.60 -12.08 -14.53
N ALA A 129 14.64 -11.54 -13.89
CA ALA A 129 15.26 -10.30 -14.34
C ALA A 129 15.96 -10.53 -15.69
N PRO A 130 15.99 -9.51 -16.58
CA PRO A 130 16.67 -9.61 -17.86
C PRO A 130 18.16 -9.88 -17.65
N LYS A 131 18.70 -10.91 -18.31
CA LYS A 131 20.09 -11.37 -18.12
C LYS A 131 21.09 -10.68 -19.06
N GLY A 132 20.62 -9.82 -19.95
CA GLY A 132 21.47 -9.11 -20.91
C GLY A 132 20.69 -8.10 -21.75
N LEU A 133 21.36 -7.54 -22.75
CA LEU A 133 20.83 -6.46 -23.60
C LEU A 133 19.76 -6.92 -24.60
N GLY A 134 19.61 -8.23 -24.83
CA GLY A 134 18.62 -8.80 -25.75
C GLY A 134 17.28 -9.14 -25.09
N GLU A 135 17.16 -8.92 -23.78
CA GLU A 135 15.95 -9.21 -23.02
C GLU A 135 15.36 -7.92 -22.46
N VAL A 136 14.05 -7.77 -22.59
CA VAL A 136 13.29 -6.65 -22.02
C VAL A 136 12.09 -7.23 -21.28
N VAL A 137 11.83 -6.69 -20.10
CA VAL A 137 10.64 -7.01 -19.31
C VAL A 137 9.80 -5.74 -19.22
N LEU A 138 8.48 -5.90 -19.31
CA LEU A 138 7.54 -4.80 -19.17
C LEU A 138 6.97 -4.82 -17.76
N SER A 139 7.10 -3.69 -17.07
CA SER A 139 6.37 -3.40 -15.84
C SER A 139 5.31 -2.35 -16.14
N ALA A 140 4.13 -2.51 -15.53
CA ALA A 140 3.05 -1.54 -15.56
C ALA A 140 3.15 -0.57 -14.38
#